data_AF-A0A5S5CA72-F1
#
_entry.id   AF-A0A5S5CA72-F1
#
_cell.length_a   1.000
_cell.length_b   1.000
_cell.length_c   1.000
_cell.angle_alpha   90.00
_cell.angle_beta   90.00
_cell.angle_gamma   90.00
#
_symmetry.space_group_name_H-M   'P 1'
#
loop_
_entity.id
_entity.type
_entity.pdbx_description
1 polymer ?
#
loop_
_entity_poly.entity_id
_entity_poly.type
_entity_poly.pdbx_seq_one_letter_code
_entity_poly.pdbx_strand_id
1 'polypeptide(L)'
;MATESQNIFLTKKEKLKCSVCGKRIPKGKSFVAESENHKGSCFTCSPFVGYVFLPSGDAALTRRSKKHSDRCAVVLEWNVRRKRFQRTGQLVQEMAIKIAEKECAQDAAIRAEKNKKAAIVREQQDRIYVAAFAKAIRARYPVCPSQREVAIAQHACEKYSGRVGRTADAKQFDAKMIDLAVEAHIRHTETNYEAQFGRGKGKKQIRSEVKTDIQQVLRQWRGSL
;
A
#
# COMPACT_ATOMS: atom_id res chain seq x y z
N MET A 1 21.69 -2.41 -21.99
CA MET A 1 22.31 -2.44 -20.65
C MET A 1 21.26 -2.01 -19.63
N ALA A 2 21.27 -2.56 -18.41
CA ALA A 2 20.32 -2.14 -17.38
C ALA A 2 20.73 -0.76 -16.83
N THR A 3 19.81 0.20 -16.80
CA THR A 3 20.06 1.54 -16.23
C THR A 3 20.50 1.44 -14.78
N GLU A 4 21.66 2.01 -14.45
CA GLU A 4 22.17 2.08 -13.09
C GLU A 4 21.22 2.92 -12.22
N SER A 5 20.75 2.37 -11.09
CA SER A 5 19.72 2.99 -10.25
C SER A 5 20.24 3.21 -8.83
N GLN A 6 20.13 4.43 -8.30
CA GLN A 6 20.49 4.75 -6.90
C GLN A 6 19.32 5.42 -6.16
N ASN A 7 19.35 5.44 -4.84
CA ASN A 7 18.34 6.12 -4.02
C ASN A 7 18.83 7.51 -3.59
N ILE A 8 17.91 8.48 -3.59
CA ILE A 8 18.11 9.81 -3.03
C ILE A 8 17.06 10.04 -1.95
N PHE A 9 17.52 10.22 -0.73
CA PHE A 9 16.67 10.50 0.42
C PHE A 9 16.63 12.01 0.67
N LEU A 10 15.43 12.58 0.81
CA LEU A 10 15.28 13.86 1.48
C LEU A 10 15.43 13.62 2.99
N THR A 11 16.54 14.10 3.54
CA THR A 11 16.99 13.69 4.88
C THR A 11 16.01 14.12 5.96
N LYS A 12 15.68 13.22 6.89
CA LYS A 12 15.08 13.60 8.18
C LYS A 12 16.13 13.83 9.28
N LYS A 13 17.37 13.40 9.04
CA LYS A 13 18.49 13.48 9.99
C LYS A 13 19.16 14.85 9.92
N GLU A 14 19.51 15.41 11.07
CA GLU A 14 20.12 16.74 11.16
C GLU A 14 21.64 16.74 11.01
N LYS A 15 22.30 15.61 11.27
CA LYS A 15 23.77 15.51 11.41
C LYS A 15 24.44 14.65 10.33
N LEU A 16 23.87 14.54 9.14
CA LEU A 16 24.52 13.81 8.03
C LEU A 16 25.72 14.59 7.49
N LYS A 17 26.79 13.88 7.12
CA LYS A 17 27.98 14.42 6.46
C LYS A 17 28.19 13.70 5.13
N CYS A 18 28.57 14.46 4.10
CA CYS A 18 28.93 13.92 2.80
C CYS A 18 30.25 13.13 2.90
N SER A 19 30.28 11.90 2.38
CA SER A 19 31.50 11.08 2.34
C SER A 19 32.58 11.60 1.39
N VAL A 20 32.20 12.44 0.42
CA VAL A 20 33.12 12.96 -0.61
C VAL A 20 33.72 14.30 -0.20
N CYS A 21 32.89 15.30 0.12
CA CYS A 21 33.35 16.65 0.43
C CYS A 21 33.38 17.00 1.92
N GLY A 22 32.98 16.08 2.81
CA GLY A 22 32.96 16.29 4.26
C GLY A 22 31.92 17.28 4.80
N LYS A 23 31.26 18.06 3.93
CA LYS A 23 30.25 19.06 4.32
C LYS A 23 29.02 18.42 4.97
N ARG A 24 28.40 19.15 5.90
CA ARG A 24 27.13 18.75 6.53
C ARG A 24 26.00 18.83 5.51
N ILE A 25 25.11 17.83 5.52
CA ILE A 25 23.88 17.77 4.72
C ILE A 25 22.71 18.12 5.65
N PRO A 26 22.11 19.31 5.52
CA PRO A 26 20.99 19.72 6.35
C PRO A 26 19.76 18.82 6.18
N LYS A 27 18.86 18.88 7.16
CA LYS A 27 17.53 18.27 7.08
C LYS A 27 16.79 18.78 5.84
N GLY A 28 16.10 17.88 5.14
CA GLY A 28 15.32 18.18 3.94
C GLY A 28 16.15 18.34 2.66
N LYS A 29 17.49 18.26 2.74
CA LYS A 29 18.35 18.25 1.55
C LYS A 29 18.56 16.82 1.05
N SER A 30 18.93 16.69 -0.22
CA SER A 30 19.16 15.42 -0.88
C SER A 30 20.43 14.72 -0.39
N PHE A 31 20.27 13.46 0.01
CA PHE A 31 21.33 12.54 0.41
C PHE A 31 21.30 11.30 -0.47
N VAL A 32 22.37 11.06 -1.22
CA VAL A 32 22.48 9.95 -2.15
C VAL A 32 23.18 8.80 -1.46
N ALA A 33 22.48 7.68 -1.29
CA ALA A 33 22.96 6.50 -0.59
C ALA A 33 22.14 5.27 -0.98
N GLU A 34 22.65 4.07 -0.73
CA GLU A 34 21.86 2.84 -0.91
C GLU A 34 20.67 2.77 0.05
N SER A 35 20.90 3.13 1.32
CA SER A 35 19.85 3.27 2.33
C SER A 35 20.15 4.44 3.27
N GLU A 36 19.18 4.83 4.10
CA GLU A 36 19.33 5.91 5.08
C GLU A 36 20.43 5.66 6.13
N ASN A 37 20.88 4.41 6.28
CA ASN A 37 21.89 4.01 7.26
C ASN A 37 23.30 3.84 6.68
N HIS A 38 23.45 3.93 5.36
CA HIS A 38 24.75 3.84 4.70
C HIS A 38 25.47 5.18 4.69
N LYS A 39 26.80 5.16 4.47
CA LYS A 39 27.54 6.36 4.07
C LYS A 39 27.08 6.77 2.67
N GLY A 40 27.01 8.07 2.42
CA GLY A 40 26.52 8.61 1.16
C GLY A 40 27.03 10.01 0.89
N SER A 41 26.64 10.56 -0.25
CA SER A 41 27.08 11.87 -0.71
C SER A 41 25.96 12.91 -0.68
N CYS A 42 26.34 14.19 -0.69
CA CYS A 42 25.40 15.26 -1.02
C CYS A 42 25.12 15.25 -2.52
N PHE A 43 24.03 15.89 -2.93
CA PHE A 43 23.63 15.94 -4.35
C PHE A 43 24.73 16.47 -5.29
N THR A 44 25.44 17.52 -4.88
CA THR A 44 26.51 18.14 -5.69
C THR A 44 27.71 17.21 -5.91
N CYS A 45 27.97 16.27 -5.00
CA CYS A 45 29.03 15.28 -5.15
C CYS A 45 28.54 13.98 -5.79
N SER A 46 27.28 13.93 -6.26
CA SER A 46 26.68 12.74 -6.83
C SER A 46 26.77 12.75 -8.36
N PRO A 47 26.67 11.58 -9.02
CA PRO A 47 26.64 11.50 -10.48
C PRO A 47 25.37 12.08 -11.12
N PHE A 48 24.40 12.54 -10.32
CA PHE A 48 23.11 13.05 -10.78
C PHE A 48 23.05 14.57 -10.91
N VAL A 49 24.20 15.26 -10.80
CA VAL A 49 24.28 16.68 -11.12
C VAL A 49 23.86 16.86 -12.59
N GLY A 50 22.92 17.79 -12.84
CA GLY A 50 22.34 18.03 -14.16
C GLY A 50 21.19 17.10 -14.56
N TYR A 51 20.82 16.13 -13.73
CA TYR A 51 19.62 15.31 -13.98
C TYR A 51 18.36 16.06 -13.56
N VAL A 52 17.28 15.84 -14.31
CA VAL A 52 15.99 16.52 -14.13
C VAL A 52 15.05 15.65 -13.30
N PHE A 53 14.34 16.29 -12.37
CA PHE A 53 13.34 15.63 -11.54
C PHE A 53 12.04 15.40 -12.31
N LEU A 54 11.71 14.12 -12.49
CA LEU A 54 10.44 13.65 -13.00
C LEU A 54 9.57 13.17 -11.82
N PRO A 55 8.44 13.85 -11.53
CA PRO A 55 7.53 13.41 -10.48
C PRO A 55 6.91 12.04 -10.80
N SER A 56 6.50 11.33 -9.75
CA SER A 56 5.66 10.13 -9.91
C SER A 56 4.25 10.50 -10.39
N GLY A 57 3.58 9.58 -11.10
CA GLY A 57 2.20 9.77 -11.55
C GLY A 57 1.89 8.97 -12.81
N ASP A 58 2.68 9.16 -13.86
CA ASP A 58 2.56 8.38 -15.09
C ASP A 58 3.57 7.21 -15.08
N ALA A 59 3.04 6.00 -14.93
CA ALA A 59 3.83 4.78 -14.90
C ALA A 59 4.54 4.48 -16.23
N ALA A 60 3.95 4.85 -17.37
CA ALA A 60 4.58 4.68 -18.68
C ALA A 60 5.73 5.66 -18.84
N LEU A 61 5.50 6.95 -18.54
CA LEU A 61 6.52 7.99 -18.64
C LEU A 61 7.70 7.70 -17.71
N THR A 62 7.45 7.40 -16.43
CA THR A 62 8.53 7.11 -15.46
C THR A 62 9.36 5.88 -15.85
N ARG A 63 8.73 4.80 -16.32
CA ARG A 63 9.43 3.59 -16.78
C ARG A 63 10.23 3.84 -18.05
N ARG A 64 9.67 4.55 -19.03
CA ARG A 64 10.35 4.86 -20.30
C ARG A 64 11.49 5.85 -20.11
N SER A 65 11.29 6.89 -19.31
CA SER A 65 12.34 7.85 -19.00
C SER A 65 13.51 7.19 -18.29
N LYS A 66 13.25 6.20 -17.40
CA LYS A 66 14.31 5.40 -16.80
C LYS A 66 15.04 4.56 -17.86
N LYS A 67 14.31 3.90 -18.77
CA LYS A 67 14.88 3.06 -19.84
C LYS A 67 15.82 3.85 -20.76
N HIS A 68 15.48 5.09 -21.08
CA HIS A 68 16.24 5.94 -22.02
C HIS A 68 17.33 6.78 -21.35
N SER A 69 17.49 6.66 -20.03
CA SER A 69 18.50 7.40 -19.26
C SER A 69 19.65 6.47 -18.88
N ASP A 70 20.88 6.98 -18.93
CA ASP A 70 22.09 6.20 -18.58
C ASP A 70 22.09 5.80 -17.10
N ARG A 71 21.70 6.74 -16.24
CA ARG A 71 21.50 6.53 -14.80
C ARG A 71 20.10 6.98 -14.38
N CYS A 72 19.66 6.53 -13.22
CA CYS A 72 18.41 6.95 -12.62
C CYS A 72 18.55 7.06 -11.10
N ALA A 73 18.04 8.12 -10.50
CA ALA A 73 17.98 8.24 -9.04
C ALA A 73 16.54 8.21 -8.57
N VAL A 74 16.15 7.27 -7.72
CA VAL A 74 14.81 7.23 -7.12
C VAL A 74 14.77 8.18 -5.94
N VAL A 75 13.88 9.18 -5.99
CA VAL A 75 13.75 10.17 -4.93
C VAL A 75 12.73 9.70 -3.90
N LEU A 76 13.15 9.71 -2.64
CA LEU A 76 12.42 9.21 -1.48
C LEU A 76 12.27 10.33 -0.45
N GLU A 77 11.04 10.55 0.00
CA GLU A 77 10.70 11.53 1.02
C GLU A 77 10.05 10.88 2.23
N TRP A 78 10.33 11.39 3.43
CA TRP A 78 9.76 10.87 4.66
C TRP A 78 8.28 11.26 4.81
N ASN A 79 7.39 10.28 4.71
CA ASN A 79 5.98 10.48 5.00
C ASN A 79 5.74 10.41 6.52
N VAL A 80 5.52 11.55 7.16
CA VAL A 80 5.32 11.66 8.61
C VAL A 80 4.12 10.84 9.09
N ARG A 81 2.98 10.92 8.38
CA ARG A 81 1.74 10.23 8.74
C ARG A 81 1.90 8.71 8.69
N ARG A 82 2.62 8.19 7.69
CA ARG A 82 2.83 6.74 7.49
C ARG A 82 4.12 6.22 8.14
N LYS A 83 4.93 7.11 8.71
CA LYS A 83 6.24 6.81 9.33
C LYS A 83 7.16 5.95 8.44
N ARG A 84 7.21 6.26 7.14
CA ARG A 84 8.04 5.54 6.16
C ARG A 84 8.48 6.45 5.02
N PHE A 85 9.57 6.11 4.35
CA PHE A 85 9.93 6.75 3.09
C PHE A 85 8.97 6.35 1.97
N GLN A 86 8.56 7.35 1.20
CA GLN A 86 7.71 7.20 0.04
C GLN A 86 8.47 7.69 -1.19
N ARG A 87 8.37 6.95 -2.29
CA ARG A 87 8.85 7.41 -3.59
C ARG A 87 8.01 8.59 -4.08
N THR A 88 8.65 9.70 -4.37
CA THR A 88 8.01 10.93 -4.89
C THR A 88 8.26 11.12 -6.37
N GLY A 89 9.37 10.60 -6.89
CA GLY A 89 9.73 10.71 -8.30
C GLY A 89 11.08 10.05 -8.60
N GLN A 90 11.71 10.50 -9.67
CA GLN A 90 13.04 10.07 -10.05
C GLN A 90 13.82 11.19 -10.75
N LEU A 91 15.14 11.16 -10.65
CA LEU A 91 16.05 11.96 -11.47
C LEU A 91 16.50 11.14 -12.68
N VAL A 92 16.33 11.71 -13.86
CA VAL A 92 16.71 11.14 -15.17
C VAL A 92 17.24 12.25 -16.07
N GLN A 93 17.94 11.88 -17.14
CA GLN A 93 18.38 12.84 -18.15
C GLN A 93 17.18 13.50 -18.84
N GLU A 94 17.29 14.81 -19.14
CA GLU A 94 16.21 15.57 -19.80
C GLU A 94 15.83 14.96 -21.17
N MET A 95 16.82 14.55 -21.96
CA MET A 95 16.58 13.92 -23.26
C MET A 95 15.83 12.60 -23.12
N ALA A 96 16.07 11.83 -22.05
CA ALA A 96 15.36 10.60 -21.78
C ALA A 96 13.87 10.85 -21.49
N ILE A 97 13.53 11.95 -20.81
CA ILE A 97 12.13 12.38 -20.60
C ILE A 97 11.51 12.72 -21.96
N LYS A 98 12.17 13.55 -22.79
CA LYS A 98 11.62 13.97 -24.10
C LYS A 98 11.34 12.78 -25.03
N ILE A 99 12.23 11.78 -25.06
CA ILE A 99 12.02 10.55 -25.83
C ILE A 99 10.81 9.78 -25.26
N ALA A 100 10.74 9.62 -23.94
CA ALA A 100 9.66 8.93 -23.27
C ALA A 100 8.30 9.61 -23.47
N GLU A 101 8.23 10.94 -23.47
CA GLU A 101 7.01 11.71 -23.75
C GLU A 101 6.50 11.45 -25.17
N LYS A 102 7.38 11.47 -26.17
CA LYS A 102 7.03 11.15 -27.56
C LYS A 102 6.46 9.75 -27.69
N GLU A 103 7.12 8.75 -27.10
CA GLU A 103 6.63 7.37 -27.09
C GLU A 103 5.28 7.26 -26.37
N CYS A 104 5.11 7.96 -25.24
CA CYS A 104 3.85 7.99 -24.47
C CYS A 104 2.70 8.60 -25.26
N ALA A 105 2.95 9.64 -26.04
CA ALA A 105 1.96 10.26 -26.90
C ALA A 105 1.53 9.31 -28.03
N GLN A 106 2.49 8.61 -28.65
CA GLN A 106 2.22 7.70 -29.78
C GLN A 106 1.30 6.54 -29.42
N ASP A 107 1.39 5.99 -28.21
CA ASP A 107 0.62 4.82 -27.81
C ASP A 107 -0.44 5.09 -26.73
N ALA A 108 -0.71 6.36 -26.43
CA ALA A 108 -1.67 6.77 -25.39
C ALA A 108 -3.05 6.13 -25.57
N ALA A 109 -3.60 6.19 -26.78
CA ALA A 109 -4.93 5.66 -27.09
C ALA A 109 -4.99 4.13 -26.90
N ILE A 110 -3.99 3.41 -27.41
CA ILE A 110 -3.90 1.95 -27.30
C ILE A 110 -3.77 1.52 -25.83
N ARG A 111 -2.96 2.23 -25.04
CA ARG A 111 -2.82 1.98 -23.59
C ARG A 111 -4.11 2.26 -22.84
N ALA A 112 -4.80 3.35 -23.15
CA ALA A 112 -6.07 3.70 -22.53
C ALA A 112 -7.11 2.60 -22.77
N GLU A 113 -7.22 2.11 -24.00
CA GLU A 113 -8.14 1.03 -24.35
C GLU A 113 -7.81 -0.29 -23.65
N LYS A 114 -6.53 -0.68 -23.63
CA LYS A 114 -6.07 -1.86 -22.86
C LYS A 114 -6.38 -1.72 -21.36
N ASN A 115 -6.20 -0.54 -20.80
CA ASN A 115 -6.50 -0.27 -19.38
C ASN A 115 -7.99 -0.38 -19.09
N LYS A 116 -8.87 0.11 -19.97
CA LYS A 116 -10.33 -0.04 -19.85
C LYS A 116 -10.73 -1.52 -19.86
N LYS A 117 -10.25 -2.29 -20.83
CA LYS A 117 -10.51 -3.75 -20.89
C LYS A 117 -10.02 -4.48 -19.65
N ALA A 118 -8.80 -4.17 -19.21
CA ALA A 118 -8.25 -4.77 -18.00
C ALA A 118 -9.01 -4.36 -16.72
N ALA A 119 -9.60 -3.17 -16.65
CA ALA A 119 -10.43 -2.76 -15.52
C ALA A 119 -11.68 -3.63 -15.39
N ILE A 120 -12.34 -3.96 -16.51
CA ILE A 120 -13.50 -4.87 -16.54
C ILE A 120 -13.12 -6.25 -16.00
N VAL A 121 -12.02 -6.81 -16.49
CA VAL A 121 -11.53 -8.13 -16.04
C VAL A 121 -11.21 -8.11 -14.55
N ARG A 122 -10.53 -7.06 -14.05
CA ARG A 122 -10.23 -6.91 -12.62
C ARG A 122 -11.50 -6.83 -11.78
N GLU A 123 -12.52 -6.12 -12.23
CA GLU A 123 -13.80 -6.01 -11.52
C GLU A 123 -14.54 -7.35 -11.47
N GLN A 124 -14.48 -8.14 -12.53
CA GLN A 124 -15.02 -9.50 -12.53
C GLN A 124 -14.26 -10.42 -11.58
N GLN A 125 -12.93 -10.40 -11.61
CA GLN A 125 -12.08 -11.15 -10.67
C GLN A 125 -12.34 -10.72 -9.22
N ASP A 126 -12.60 -9.44 -8.99
CA ASP A 126 -12.92 -8.90 -7.68
C ASP A 126 -14.22 -9.51 -7.13
N ARG A 127 -15.28 -9.53 -7.95
CA ARG A 127 -16.56 -10.16 -7.59
C ARG A 127 -16.41 -11.65 -7.31
N ILE A 128 -15.62 -12.36 -8.10
CA ILE A 128 -15.31 -13.79 -7.89
C ILE A 128 -14.60 -13.98 -6.55
N TYR A 129 -13.61 -13.14 -6.25
CA TYR A 129 -12.87 -13.21 -4.98
C TYR A 129 -13.77 -12.95 -3.77
N VAL A 130 -14.61 -11.91 -3.79
CA VAL A 130 -15.54 -11.61 -2.69
C VAL A 130 -16.53 -12.76 -2.49
N ALA A 131 -17.06 -13.34 -3.57
CA ALA A 131 -17.94 -14.50 -3.49
C ALA A 131 -17.23 -15.74 -2.91
N ALA A 132 -15.97 -16.00 -3.30
CA ALA A 132 -15.18 -17.08 -2.73
C ALA A 132 -14.88 -16.86 -1.23
N PHE A 133 -14.62 -15.62 -0.82
CA PHE A 133 -14.43 -15.26 0.58
C PHE A 133 -15.71 -15.48 1.41
N ALA A 134 -16.88 -15.13 0.86
CA ALA A 134 -18.17 -15.45 1.48
C ALA A 134 -18.39 -16.96 1.65
N LYS A 135 -18.04 -17.76 0.62
CA LYS A 135 -18.08 -19.23 0.71
C LYS A 135 -17.15 -19.77 1.80
N ALA A 136 -15.95 -19.22 1.94
CA ALA A 136 -15.01 -19.61 3.00
C ALA A 136 -15.56 -19.27 4.40
N ILE A 137 -16.22 -18.12 4.56
CA ILE A 137 -16.94 -17.78 5.81
C ILE A 137 -18.04 -18.80 6.08
N ARG A 138 -18.91 -19.10 5.11
CA ARG A 138 -20.01 -20.06 5.25
C ARG A 138 -19.50 -21.46 5.61
N ALA A 139 -18.41 -21.92 4.99
CA ALA A 139 -17.80 -23.22 5.29
C ALA A 139 -17.27 -23.29 6.73
N ARG A 140 -16.73 -22.18 7.24
CA ARG A 140 -16.19 -22.10 8.60
C ARG A 140 -17.26 -21.84 9.66
N TYR A 141 -18.35 -21.20 9.28
CA TYR A 141 -19.48 -20.82 10.13
C TYR A 141 -20.81 -21.26 9.48
N PRO A 142 -21.13 -22.56 9.51
CA PRO A 142 -22.29 -23.11 8.80
C PRO A 142 -23.63 -22.58 9.34
N VAL A 143 -23.70 -22.26 10.64
CA VAL A 143 -24.89 -21.76 11.35
C VAL A 143 -25.02 -20.23 11.25
N CYS A 144 -24.09 -19.56 10.55
CA CYS A 144 -24.17 -18.12 10.28
C CYS A 144 -25.50 -17.77 9.57
N PRO A 145 -26.24 -16.75 10.02
CA PRO A 145 -27.48 -16.32 9.38
C PRO A 145 -27.30 -16.10 7.88
N SER A 146 -28.30 -16.47 7.08
CA SER A 146 -28.27 -16.30 5.62
C SER A 146 -27.94 -14.86 5.23
N GLN A 147 -27.14 -14.68 4.17
CA GLN A 147 -26.65 -13.39 3.65
C GLN A 147 -25.60 -12.68 4.51
N ARG A 148 -25.39 -13.11 5.76
CA ARG A 148 -24.41 -12.47 6.65
C ARG A 148 -22.98 -12.69 6.18
N GLU A 149 -22.66 -13.87 5.69
CA GLU A 149 -21.38 -14.19 5.06
C GLU A 149 -21.07 -13.30 3.85
N VAL A 150 -22.10 -12.92 3.09
CA VAL A 150 -21.97 -12.05 1.91
C VAL A 150 -21.66 -10.62 2.36
N ALA A 151 -22.43 -10.11 3.33
CA ALA A 151 -22.19 -8.78 3.90
C ALA A 151 -20.81 -8.66 4.56
N ILE A 152 -20.38 -9.70 5.30
CA ILE A 152 -19.05 -9.76 5.91
C ILE A 152 -17.98 -9.75 4.83
N ALA A 153 -18.11 -10.58 3.79
CA ALA A 153 -17.14 -10.64 2.70
C ALA A 153 -17.04 -9.31 1.95
N GLN A 154 -18.17 -8.70 1.58
CA GLN A 154 -18.20 -7.40 0.90
C GLN A 154 -17.49 -6.33 1.74
N HIS A 155 -17.79 -6.27 3.04
CA HIS A 155 -17.16 -5.31 3.93
C HIS A 155 -15.67 -5.60 4.12
N ALA A 156 -15.31 -6.84 4.47
CA ALA A 156 -13.93 -7.23 4.76
C ALA A 156 -13.02 -7.09 3.54
N CYS A 157 -13.55 -7.33 2.34
CA CYS A 157 -12.84 -7.21 1.07
C CYS A 157 -13.02 -5.84 0.40
N GLU A 158 -13.53 -4.80 1.06
CA GLU A 158 -13.64 -3.49 0.41
C GLU A 158 -12.25 -2.95 -0.02
N LYS A 159 -12.11 -2.57 -1.30
CA LYS A 159 -10.85 -2.09 -1.88
C LYS A 159 -10.35 -0.82 -1.19
N TYR A 160 -9.03 -0.70 -1.02
CA TYR A 160 -8.35 0.49 -0.45
C TYR A 160 -8.68 0.84 1.00
N SER A 161 -9.41 -0.01 1.70
CA SER A 161 -9.85 0.27 3.07
C SER A 161 -8.88 -0.13 4.18
N GLY A 162 -7.90 -0.98 3.87
CA GLY A 162 -6.99 -1.57 4.87
C GLY A 162 -7.64 -2.66 5.74
N ARG A 163 -8.79 -3.20 5.34
CA ARG A 163 -9.44 -4.32 6.02
C ARG A 163 -8.76 -5.66 5.74
N VAL A 164 -9.06 -6.63 6.60
CA VAL A 164 -8.41 -7.95 6.64
C VAL A 164 -8.58 -8.74 5.34
N GLY A 165 -9.73 -8.62 4.68
CA GLY A 165 -10.07 -9.40 3.47
C GLY A 165 -9.24 -9.04 2.23
N ARG A 166 -8.16 -8.27 2.35
CA ARG A 166 -7.21 -7.97 1.26
C ARG A 166 -5.76 -8.25 1.63
N THR A 167 -5.49 -8.77 2.82
CA THR A 167 -4.14 -9.21 3.23
C THR A 167 -3.69 -10.42 2.41
N ALA A 168 -2.39 -10.73 2.43
CA ALA A 168 -1.85 -11.88 1.71
C ALA A 168 -2.50 -13.19 2.19
N ASP A 169 -2.55 -13.39 3.52
CA ASP A 169 -3.14 -14.57 4.15
C ASP A 169 -4.65 -14.70 3.86
N ALA A 170 -5.38 -13.57 3.81
CA ALA A 170 -6.80 -13.58 3.49
C ALA A 170 -7.08 -14.01 2.03
N LYS A 171 -6.14 -13.79 1.11
CA LYS A 171 -6.25 -14.30 -0.26
C LYS A 171 -6.02 -15.81 -0.37
N GLN A 172 -5.41 -16.41 0.65
CA GLN A 172 -5.27 -17.86 0.81
C GLN A 172 -6.41 -18.46 1.64
N PHE A 173 -7.42 -17.66 1.99
CA PHE A 173 -8.53 -18.05 2.88
C PHE A 173 -8.07 -18.60 4.22
N ASP A 174 -6.97 -18.04 4.75
CA ASP A 174 -6.45 -18.41 6.06
C ASP A 174 -7.55 -18.30 7.14
N ALA A 175 -7.65 -19.34 7.95
CA ALA A 175 -8.67 -19.51 8.97
C ALA A 175 -8.74 -18.32 9.95
N LYS A 176 -7.58 -17.78 10.35
CA LYS A 176 -7.50 -16.65 11.29
C LYS A 176 -7.97 -15.36 10.63
N MET A 177 -7.69 -15.16 9.34
CA MET A 177 -8.19 -13.99 8.61
C MET A 177 -9.72 -14.02 8.45
N ILE A 178 -10.28 -15.21 8.23
CA ILE A 178 -11.75 -15.41 8.19
C ILE A 178 -12.34 -15.13 9.58
N ASP A 179 -11.76 -15.69 10.66
CA ASP A 179 -12.19 -15.44 12.03
C ASP A 179 -12.20 -13.94 12.35
N LEU A 180 -11.13 -13.22 12.00
CA LEU A 180 -11.02 -11.78 12.25
C LEU A 180 -12.07 -10.95 11.49
N ALA A 181 -12.44 -11.36 10.27
CA ALA A 181 -13.48 -10.69 9.50
C ALA A 181 -14.85 -10.85 10.17
N VAL A 182 -15.17 -12.07 10.60
CA VAL A 182 -16.44 -12.39 11.28
C VAL A 182 -16.51 -11.76 12.66
N GLU A 183 -15.43 -11.85 13.46
CA GLU A 183 -15.30 -11.18 14.76
C GLU A 183 -15.53 -9.68 14.65
N ALA A 184 -14.91 -9.03 13.65
CA ALA A 184 -15.10 -7.61 13.43
C ALA A 184 -16.56 -7.28 13.15
N HIS A 185 -17.23 -8.07 12.33
CA HIS A 185 -18.64 -7.87 12.02
C HIS A 185 -19.54 -8.04 13.24
N ILE A 186 -19.40 -9.14 13.98
CA ILE A 186 -20.15 -9.43 15.20
C ILE A 186 -19.99 -8.29 16.22
N ARG A 187 -18.75 -7.82 16.41
CA ARG A 187 -18.49 -6.69 17.32
C ARG A 187 -19.35 -5.47 17.01
N HIS A 188 -19.51 -5.11 15.73
CA HIS A 188 -20.25 -3.90 15.34
C HIS A 188 -21.77 -4.10 15.25
N THR A 189 -22.25 -5.34 15.21
CA THR A 189 -23.65 -5.62 14.84
C THR A 189 -24.42 -6.44 15.88
N GLU A 190 -23.72 -7.25 16.66
CA GLU A 190 -24.30 -8.16 17.66
C GLU A 190 -23.93 -7.76 19.10
N THR A 191 -23.24 -6.62 19.28
CA THR A 191 -22.86 -6.13 20.61
C THR A 191 -23.12 -4.63 20.74
N ASN A 192 -23.12 -4.13 21.98
CA ASN A 192 -23.27 -2.71 22.27
C ASN A 192 -21.98 -1.88 22.05
N TYR A 193 -20.99 -2.41 21.31
CA TYR A 193 -19.68 -1.79 21.10
C TYR A 193 -19.73 -0.32 20.68
N GLU A 194 -20.59 0.05 19.74
CA GLU A 194 -20.73 1.44 19.28
C GLU A 194 -21.27 2.36 20.38
N ALA A 195 -22.20 1.87 21.21
CA ALA A 195 -22.83 2.64 22.28
C ALA A 195 -21.91 2.89 23.50
N GLN A 196 -20.75 2.22 23.57
CA GLN A 196 -19.77 2.37 24.65
C GLN A 196 -18.83 3.57 24.45
N PHE A 197 -18.72 4.10 23.23
CA PHE A 197 -17.92 5.29 22.97
C PHE A 197 -18.55 6.54 23.61
N GLY A 198 -17.72 7.51 24.01
CA GLY A 198 -18.17 8.73 24.70
C GLY A 198 -18.41 8.56 26.21
N ARG A 199 -18.26 7.35 26.76
CA ARG A 199 -18.44 7.06 28.20
C ARG A 199 -17.14 7.06 29.02
N GLY A 200 -16.10 7.77 28.57
CA GLY A 200 -14.79 7.82 29.23
C GLY A 200 -13.92 6.55 29.10
N LYS A 201 -14.40 5.52 28.40
CA LYS A 201 -13.64 4.28 28.18
C LYS A 201 -12.76 4.33 26.93
N GLY A 202 -11.54 3.81 27.07
CA GLY A 202 -10.63 3.64 25.94
C GLY A 202 -11.01 2.45 25.04
N LYS A 203 -10.65 2.51 23.76
CA LYS A 203 -10.97 1.45 22.77
C LYS A 203 -10.54 0.04 23.18
N LYS A 204 -9.39 -0.10 23.85
CA LYS A 204 -8.90 -1.40 24.33
C LYS A 204 -9.81 -1.99 25.40
N GLN A 205 -10.28 -1.15 26.32
CA GLN A 205 -11.20 -1.54 27.37
C GLN A 205 -12.56 -1.97 26.80
N ILE A 206 -13.16 -1.15 25.94
CA ILE A 206 -14.44 -1.47 25.28
C ILE A 206 -14.37 -2.82 24.56
N ARG A 207 -13.28 -3.07 23.81
CA ARG A 207 -13.06 -4.36 23.13
C ARG A 207 -12.93 -5.54 24.09
N SER A 208 -12.38 -5.33 25.28
CA SER A 208 -12.26 -6.37 26.30
C SER A 208 -13.62 -6.72 26.90
N GLU A 209 -14.48 -5.72 27.11
CA GLU A 209 -15.80 -5.89 27.71
C GLU A 209 -16.74 -6.70 26.80
N VAL A 210 -16.78 -6.39 25.50
CA VAL A 210 -17.63 -7.13 24.53
C VAL A 210 -17.02 -8.45 24.06
N LYS A 211 -15.82 -8.81 24.52
CA LYS A 211 -15.08 -9.98 24.01
C LYS A 211 -15.85 -11.28 24.26
N THR A 212 -16.44 -11.44 25.44
CA THR A 212 -17.18 -12.65 25.80
C THR A 212 -18.40 -12.84 24.91
N ASP A 213 -19.17 -11.77 24.68
CA ASP A 213 -20.36 -11.77 23.81
C ASP A 213 -19.98 -12.17 22.38
N ILE A 214 -18.90 -11.59 21.85
CA ILE A 214 -18.37 -11.94 20.53
C ILE A 214 -18.04 -13.44 20.45
N GLN A 215 -17.33 -13.98 21.45
CA GLN A 215 -16.93 -15.40 21.45
C GLN A 215 -18.13 -16.34 21.58
N GLN A 216 -19.20 -15.93 22.27
CA GLN A 216 -20.44 -16.69 22.32
C GLN A 216 -21.09 -16.79 20.95
N VAL A 217 -21.26 -15.66 20.25
CA VAL A 217 -21.86 -15.64 18.90
C VAL A 217 -21.00 -16.41 17.91
N LEU A 218 -19.66 -16.26 17.95
CA LEU A 218 -18.74 -17.01 17.10
C LEU A 218 -18.90 -18.54 17.27
N ARG A 219 -19.03 -19.02 18.53
CA ARG A 219 -19.26 -20.44 18.81
C ARG A 219 -20.61 -20.91 18.28
N GLN A 220 -21.67 -20.12 18.49
CA GLN A 220 -23.00 -20.43 17.95
C GLN A 220 -22.98 -20.55 16.43
N TRP A 221 -22.35 -19.59 15.73
CA TRP A 221 -22.28 -19.60 14.26
C TRP A 221 -21.39 -20.70 13.70
N ARG A 222 -20.38 -21.14 14.46
CA ARG A 222 -19.54 -22.29 14.09
C ARG A 222 -20.33 -23.60 14.16
N GLY A 223 -21.40 -23.63 14.96
CA GLY A 223 -22.20 -24.82 15.23
C GLY A 223 -21.50 -25.77 16.19
N SER A 224 -22.26 -26.69 16.78
CA SER A 224 -21.67 -27.89 17.37
C SER A 224 -21.18 -28.76 16.20
N LEU A 225 -19.88 -29.08 16.21
CA LEU A 225 -19.38 -30.20 15.41
C LEU A 225 -20.04 -31.49 15.87
#